data_AF-A0A5J4TTL8-F1
#
_entry.id   AF-A0A5J4TTL8-F1
#
_cell.length_a   1.000
_cell.length_b   1.000
_cell.length_c   1.000
_cell.angle_alpha   90.00
_cell.angle_beta   90.00
_cell.angle_gamma   90.00
#
_symmetry.space_group_name_H-M   'P 1'
#
loop_
_entity.id
_entity.type
_entity.pdbx_description
1 polymer ?
#
loop_
_entity_poly.entity_id
_entity_poly.type
_entity_poly.pdbx_seq_one_letter_code
_entity_poly.pdbx_strand_id
1 'polypeptide(L)'
;MQETTFRPDQTSIFGQSPAADVATAIPHLIVELQSDNDNAYVPALRQLLEIILDNHQNKDIALKYNFTTILHVIGVRNSTDDKTILAGAVTESMILNIFTSDEKQSKAASICLEGLIEENEIIRNALLTNGFLQKVQQTFTNKSSSSSSSSQTSNASPNYLISGLLDIILKLLATADDLQPISILIPLLNEMKSSGEKNIKKKSMNILSILITNGINSPSSEASNEKESKIQQLEESNRQKDEQLRQNVESIRTAEERAYVNEQLKIQAEEQFRQKDEQLRAQQEQTRASDERARLSEQQKLQVQEQLRTKDADNQRLQNEINQLR
;
A
#
# COMPACT_ATOMS: atom_id res chain seq x y z
N MET A 1 15.30 -71.40 16.27
CA MET A 1 14.50 -71.02 15.08
C MET A 1 13.05 -71.14 15.46
N GLN A 2 12.41 -70.00 15.77
CA GLN A 2 10.95 -69.92 15.93
C GLN A 2 10.46 -69.18 14.69
N GLU A 3 9.76 -69.89 13.81
CA GLU A 3 9.16 -69.30 12.63
C GLU A 3 7.80 -68.68 12.99
N THR A 4 7.64 -67.46 12.52
CA THR A 4 6.49 -66.57 12.62
C THR A 4 5.34 -67.05 11.75
N THR A 5 4.09 -66.95 12.23
CA THR A 5 2.93 -66.88 11.33
C THR A 5 2.09 -65.66 11.71
N PHE A 6 2.38 -64.59 10.99
CA PHE A 6 1.63 -63.35 10.88
C PHE A 6 0.40 -63.65 9.98
N ARG A 7 -0.82 -63.37 10.45
CA ARG A 7 -2.02 -63.32 9.60
C ARG A 7 -2.49 -61.87 9.51
N PRO A 8 -2.33 -61.18 8.36
CA PRO A 8 -3.10 -60.01 8.03
C PRO A 8 -4.37 -60.41 7.26
N ASP A 9 -5.28 -59.44 7.13
CA ASP A 9 -6.48 -59.41 6.26
C ASP A 9 -7.79 -59.99 6.82
N GLN A 10 -8.50 -59.13 7.56
CA GLN A 10 -9.94 -58.91 7.33
C GLN A 10 -10.12 -57.53 6.69
N THR A 11 -9.75 -57.43 5.42
CA THR A 11 -10.24 -56.37 4.54
C THR A 11 -11.67 -56.73 4.11
N SER A 12 -12.56 -55.79 4.39
CA SER A 12 -13.97 -55.73 4.02
C SER A 12 -14.25 -56.31 2.62
N ILE A 13 -14.90 -57.47 2.59
CA ILE A 13 -15.52 -58.03 1.38
C ILE A 13 -16.82 -57.25 1.17
N PHE A 14 -16.75 -56.13 0.48
CA PHE A 14 -17.92 -55.50 -0.16
C PHE A 14 -17.51 -55.07 -1.56
N GLY A 15 -17.36 -56.09 -2.42
CA GLY A 15 -17.16 -55.93 -3.84
C GLY A 15 -18.01 -56.98 -4.52
N GLN A 16 -19.03 -56.53 -5.26
CA GLN A 16 -19.93 -57.31 -6.12
C GLN A 16 -21.02 -58.11 -5.39
N SER A 17 -22.11 -57.46 -4.98
CA SER A 17 -23.38 -58.18 -4.79
C SER A 17 -23.92 -58.61 -6.16
N PRO A 18 -24.28 -59.89 -6.35
CA PRO A 18 -24.86 -60.37 -7.59
C PRO A 18 -26.22 -59.69 -7.84
N ALA A 19 -26.56 -59.41 -9.09
CA ALA A 19 -27.82 -58.74 -9.48
C ALA A 19 -29.11 -59.39 -8.92
N ALA A 20 -29.03 -60.66 -8.51
CA ALA A 20 -30.11 -61.38 -7.82
C ALA A 20 -30.41 -60.83 -6.41
N ASP A 21 -29.41 -60.31 -5.70
CA ASP A 21 -29.50 -59.80 -4.32
C ASP A 21 -30.22 -58.44 -4.26
N VAL A 22 -29.98 -57.60 -5.27
CA VAL A 22 -30.60 -56.27 -5.41
C VAL A 22 -32.10 -56.38 -5.71
N ALA A 23 -32.49 -57.38 -6.52
CA ALA A 23 -33.89 -57.62 -6.87
C ALA A 23 -34.74 -58.06 -5.66
N THR A 24 -34.14 -58.73 -4.68
CA THR A 24 -34.76 -59.09 -3.40
C THR A 24 -34.64 -57.99 -2.34
N ALA A 25 -33.56 -57.20 -2.33
CA ALA A 25 -33.34 -56.15 -1.35
C ALA A 25 -34.27 -54.93 -1.55
N ILE A 26 -34.52 -54.50 -2.79
CA ILE A 26 -35.34 -53.30 -3.07
C ILE A 26 -36.77 -53.41 -2.50
N PRO A 27 -37.52 -54.51 -2.68
CA PRO A 27 -38.84 -54.66 -2.08
C PRO A 27 -38.84 -54.55 -0.55
N HIS A 28 -37.83 -55.11 0.13
CA HIS A 28 -37.70 -55.01 1.59
C HIS A 28 -37.39 -53.57 2.02
N LEU A 29 -36.49 -52.89 1.33
CA LEU A 29 -36.19 -51.48 1.57
C LEU A 29 -37.41 -50.58 1.37
N ILE A 30 -38.26 -50.87 0.37
CA ILE A 30 -39.51 -50.12 0.15
C ILE A 30 -40.47 -50.27 1.34
N VAL A 31 -40.58 -51.47 1.91
CA VAL A 31 -41.41 -51.70 3.11
C VAL A 31 -40.85 -50.95 4.31
N GLU A 32 -39.54 -50.94 4.52
CA GLU A 32 -38.89 -50.20 5.61
C GLU A 32 -39.04 -48.68 5.44
N LEU A 33 -38.98 -48.16 4.21
CA LEU A 33 -39.22 -46.75 3.88
C LEU A 33 -40.69 -46.31 4.07
N GLN A 34 -41.63 -47.25 4.03
CA GLN A 34 -43.04 -47.02 4.30
C GLN A 34 -43.38 -47.14 5.80
N SER A 35 -42.43 -47.54 6.63
CA SER A 35 -42.63 -47.66 8.07
C SER A 35 -42.48 -46.31 8.77
N ASP A 36 -43.29 -46.06 9.81
CA ASP A 36 -43.22 -44.84 10.63
C ASP A 36 -42.04 -44.86 11.65
N ASN A 37 -41.14 -45.84 11.55
CA ASN A 37 -40.02 -45.99 12.46
C ASN A 37 -38.77 -45.31 11.89
N ASP A 38 -38.43 -44.13 12.42
CA ASP A 38 -37.22 -43.38 12.02
C ASP A 38 -35.94 -44.24 12.07
N ASN A 39 -35.85 -45.20 13.00
CA ASN A 39 -34.69 -46.08 13.15
C ASN A 39 -34.57 -47.13 12.04
N ALA A 40 -35.65 -47.43 11.32
CA ALA A 40 -35.65 -48.32 10.15
C ALA A 40 -35.64 -47.52 8.84
N TYR A 41 -36.35 -46.38 8.82
CA TYR A 41 -36.43 -45.49 7.67
C TYR A 41 -35.07 -44.95 7.23
N VAL A 42 -34.26 -44.43 8.15
CA VAL A 42 -32.99 -43.77 7.81
C VAL A 42 -31.94 -44.75 7.27
N PRO A 43 -31.71 -45.94 7.87
CA PRO A 43 -30.86 -46.96 7.28
C PRO A 43 -31.36 -47.46 5.92
N ALA A 44 -32.67 -47.67 5.75
CA ALA A 44 -33.26 -48.13 4.49
C ALA A 44 -33.08 -47.08 3.37
N LEU A 45 -33.27 -45.80 3.68
CA LEU A 45 -33.02 -44.70 2.76
C LEU A 45 -31.55 -44.63 2.34
N ARG A 46 -30.64 -44.77 3.30
CA ARG A 46 -29.19 -44.81 3.03
C ARG A 46 -28.84 -45.94 2.09
N GLN A 47 -29.31 -47.16 2.38
CA GLN A 47 -28.99 -48.34 1.59
C GLN A 47 -29.59 -48.28 0.18
N LEU A 48 -30.81 -47.74 0.03
CA LEU A 48 -31.41 -47.51 -1.28
C LEU A 48 -30.60 -46.51 -2.11
N LEU A 49 -30.14 -45.42 -1.50
CA LEU A 49 -29.32 -44.41 -2.19
C LEU A 49 -27.95 -44.96 -2.61
N GLU A 50 -27.32 -45.81 -1.80
CA GLU A 50 -26.08 -46.51 -2.17
C GLU A 50 -26.28 -47.41 -3.40
N ILE A 51 -27.34 -48.23 -3.40
CA ILE A 51 -27.70 -49.08 -4.55
C ILE A 51 -27.94 -48.24 -5.81
N ILE A 52 -28.59 -47.09 -5.69
CA ILE A 52 -28.88 -46.20 -6.83
C ILE A 52 -27.59 -45.56 -7.36
N LEU A 53 -26.67 -45.14 -6.47
CA LEU A 53 -25.38 -44.54 -6.81
C LEU A 53 -24.44 -45.52 -7.51
N ASP A 54 -24.46 -46.79 -7.13
CA ASP A 54 -23.63 -47.84 -7.74
C ASP A 54 -24.04 -48.18 -9.17
N ASN A 55 -25.23 -47.78 -9.61
CA ASN A 55 -25.68 -47.97 -10.98
C ASN A 55 -25.23 -46.81 -11.89
N HIS A 56 -24.27 -47.10 -12.77
CA HIS A 56 -23.72 -46.13 -13.73
C HIS A 56 -24.79 -45.42 -14.61
N GLN A 57 -25.93 -46.06 -14.89
CA GLN A 57 -27.01 -45.47 -15.69
C GLN A 57 -27.77 -44.38 -14.91
N ASN A 58 -27.67 -44.37 -13.59
CA ASN A 58 -28.31 -43.38 -12.72
C ASN A 58 -27.41 -42.17 -12.44
N LYS A 59 -26.21 -42.08 -13.05
CA LYS A 59 -25.28 -40.98 -12.77
C LYS A 59 -25.91 -39.60 -12.97
N ASP A 60 -26.63 -39.39 -14.07
CA ASP A 60 -27.31 -38.11 -14.33
C ASP A 60 -28.44 -37.83 -13.33
N ILE A 61 -29.14 -38.86 -12.87
CA ILE A 61 -30.19 -38.76 -11.85
C ILE A 61 -29.58 -38.43 -10.48
N ALA A 62 -28.49 -39.11 -10.12
CA ALA A 62 -27.77 -38.91 -8.87
C ALA A 62 -27.15 -37.51 -8.79
N LEU A 63 -26.64 -36.98 -9.92
CA LEU A 63 -26.17 -35.60 -10.04
C LEU A 63 -27.33 -34.60 -9.94
N LYS A 64 -28.47 -34.88 -10.59
CA LYS A 64 -29.64 -34.01 -10.55
C LYS A 64 -30.21 -33.85 -9.13
N TYR A 65 -30.19 -34.91 -8.34
CA TYR A 65 -30.75 -34.91 -6.98
C TYR A 65 -29.69 -34.91 -5.87
N ASN A 66 -28.40 -34.70 -6.20
CA ASN A 66 -27.28 -34.62 -5.25
C ASN A 66 -27.29 -35.73 -4.18
N PHE A 67 -27.45 -36.99 -4.60
CA PHE A 67 -27.53 -38.14 -3.68
C PHE A 67 -26.31 -38.28 -2.77
N THR A 68 -25.13 -37.83 -3.21
CA THR A 68 -23.91 -37.81 -2.37
C THR A 68 -24.06 -36.89 -1.16
N THR A 69 -24.71 -35.75 -1.31
CA THR A 69 -24.99 -34.83 -0.20
C THR A 69 -26.05 -35.39 0.72
N ILE A 70 -27.12 -35.98 0.17
CA ILE A 70 -28.16 -36.63 0.98
C ILE A 70 -27.55 -37.77 1.82
N LEU A 71 -26.67 -38.58 1.23
CA LEU A 71 -25.99 -39.68 1.92
C LEU A 71 -25.09 -39.17 3.06
N HIS A 72 -24.32 -38.11 2.81
CA HIS A 72 -23.46 -37.48 3.81
C HIS A 72 -24.28 -36.92 4.99
N VAL A 73 -25.37 -36.21 4.69
CA VAL A 73 -26.26 -35.60 5.70
C VAL A 73 -26.98 -36.67 6.51
N ILE A 74 -27.44 -37.76 5.88
CA ILE A 74 -28.01 -38.91 6.59
C ILE A 74 -26.99 -39.51 7.57
N GLY A 75 -25.73 -39.67 7.13
CA GLY A 75 -24.65 -40.14 8.01
C GLY A 75 -24.43 -39.25 9.23
N VAL A 76 -24.44 -37.93 9.05
CA VAL A 76 -24.30 -36.96 10.15
C VAL A 76 -25.55 -36.95 11.04
N ARG A 77 -26.75 -37.03 10.46
CA ARG A 77 -28.04 -37.07 11.20
C ARG A 77 -28.15 -38.28 12.12
N ASN A 78 -27.57 -39.42 11.75
CA ASN A 78 -27.48 -40.58 12.65
C ASN A 78 -26.63 -40.31 13.91
N SER A 79 -25.83 -39.25 13.91
CA SER A 79 -24.94 -38.88 15.02
C SER A 79 -25.42 -37.66 15.81
N THR A 80 -26.26 -36.79 15.23
CA THR A 80 -26.71 -35.55 15.86
C THR A 80 -27.99 -35.00 15.24
N ASP A 81 -28.85 -34.41 16.09
CA ASP A 81 -30.04 -33.65 15.70
C ASP A 81 -29.77 -32.13 15.62
N ASP A 82 -28.53 -31.69 15.89
CA ASP A 82 -28.17 -30.28 15.85
C ASP A 82 -28.22 -29.74 14.41
N LYS A 83 -29.19 -28.84 14.16
CA LYS A 83 -29.43 -28.22 12.85
C LYS A 83 -28.21 -27.45 12.33
N THR A 84 -27.36 -26.91 13.20
CA THR A 84 -26.16 -26.17 12.80
C THR A 84 -25.08 -27.11 12.29
N ILE A 85 -24.89 -28.27 12.94
CA ILE A 85 -23.95 -29.31 12.51
C ILE A 85 -24.44 -29.93 11.19
N LEU A 86 -25.75 -30.18 11.08
CA LEU A 86 -26.37 -30.67 9.84
C LEU A 86 -26.23 -29.67 8.69
N ALA A 87 -26.46 -28.37 8.93
CA ALA A 87 -26.23 -27.33 7.93
C ALA A 87 -24.75 -27.27 7.53
N GLY A 88 -23.82 -27.41 8.48
CA GLY A 88 -22.39 -27.56 8.22
C GLY A 88 -22.12 -28.70 7.23
N ALA A 89 -22.61 -29.90 7.51
CA ALA A 89 -22.47 -31.08 6.66
C ALA A 89 -23.06 -30.88 5.24
N VAL A 90 -24.25 -30.26 5.14
CA VAL A 90 -24.86 -29.91 3.85
C VAL A 90 -23.94 -28.96 3.07
N THR A 91 -23.50 -27.87 3.72
CA THR A 91 -22.66 -26.86 3.07
C THR A 91 -21.30 -27.42 2.64
N GLU A 92 -20.63 -28.21 3.47
CA GLU A 92 -19.35 -28.83 3.14
C GLU A 92 -19.46 -29.78 1.94
N SER A 93 -20.50 -30.63 1.92
CA SER A 93 -20.74 -31.54 0.81
C SER A 93 -21.06 -30.80 -0.49
N MET A 94 -21.90 -29.75 -0.42
CA MET A 94 -22.23 -28.92 -1.57
C MET A 94 -21.01 -28.16 -2.10
N ILE A 95 -20.19 -27.61 -1.21
CA ILE A 95 -18.93 -26.95 -1.57
C ILE A 95 -18.02 -27.94 -2.30
N LEU A 96 -17.84 -29.15 -1.77
CA LEU A 96 -17.02 -30.18 -2.43
C LEU A 96 -17.53 -30.48 -3.85
N ASN A 97 -18.85 -30.61 -4.02
CA ASN A 97 -19.47 -30.84 -5.32
C ASN A 97 -19.34 -29.64 -6.27
N ILE A 98 -19.34 -28.41 -5.77
CA ILE A 98 -19.11 -27.20 -6.59
C ILE A 98 -17.67 -27.19 -7.13
N PHE A 99 -16.69 -27.59 -6.32
CA PHE A 99 -15.27 -27.58 -6.69
C PHE A 99 -14.79 -28.83 -7.46
N THR A 100 -15.71 -29.70 -7.90
CA THR A 100 -15.38 -30.84 -8.77
C THR A 100 -14.96 -30.40 -10.17
N SER A 101 -14.23 -31.26 -10.89
CA SER A 101 -13.85 -31.03 -12.29
C SER A 101 -14.98 -31.29 -13.29
N ASP A 102 -16.06 -31.97 -12.87
CA ASP A 102 -17.25 -32.21 -13.69
C ASP A 102 -18.13 -30.95 -13.72
N GLU A 103 -18.17 -30.27 -14.86
CA GLU A 103 -18.93 -29.03 -15.07
C GLU A 103 -20.42 -29.21 -14.77
N LYS A 104 -21.03 -30.35 -15.13
CA LYS A 104 -22.47 -30.59 -14.89
C LYS A 104 -22.74 -30.71 -13.41
N GLN A 105 -21.90 -31.46 -12.70
CA GLN A 105 -22.00 -31.62 -11.24
C GLN A 105 -21.77 -30.29 -10.53
N SER A 106 -20.74 -29.53 -10.92
CA SER A 106 -20.44 -28.21 -10.35
C SER A 106 -21.62 -27.23 -10.52
N LYS A 107 -22.22 -27.19 -11.72
CA LYS A 107 -23.40 -26.37 -12.01
C LYS A 107 -24.63 -26.82 -11.23
N ALA A 108 -24.91 -28.12 -11.20
CA ALA A 108 -26.06 -28.67 -10.46
C ALA A 108 -25.93 -28.38 -8.96
N ALA A 109 -24.73 -28.52 -8.39
CA ALA A 109 -24.46 -28.20 -7.00
C ALA A 109 -24.60 -26.70 -6.70
N SER A 110 -24.14 -25.83 -7.62
CA SER A 110 -24.30 -24.37 -7.46
C SER A 110 -25.78 -23.97 -7.44
N ILE A 111 -26.58 -24.48 -8.39
CA ILE A 111 -28.03 -24.21 -8.47
C ILE A 111 -28.76 -24.76 -7.24
N CYS A 112 -28.40 -25.97 -6.79
CA CYS A 112 -29.01 -26.56 -5.61
C CYS A 112 -28.70 -25.75 -4.35
N LEU A 113 -27.45 -25.30 -4.20
CA LEU A 113 -27.04 -24.46 -3.07
C LEU A 113 -27.74 -23.10 -3.10
N GLU A 114 -27.95 -22.50 -4.28
CA GLU A 114 -28.74 -21.27 -4.42
C GLU A 114 -30.17 -21.43 -3.88
N GLY A 115 -30.84 -22.55 -4.18
CA GLY A 115 -32.17 -22.85 -3.65
C GLY A 115 -32.15 -23.04 -2.12
N LEU A 116 -31.14 -23.73 -1.59
CA LEU A 116 -31.00 -23.93 -0.15
C LEU A 116 -30.75 -22.63 0.62
N ILE A 117 -29.98 -21.70 0.04
CA ILE A 117 -29.74 -20.36 0.61
C ILE A 117 -31.05 -19.57 0.72
N GLU A 118 -31.91 -19.68 -0.29
CA GLU A 118 -33.21 -18.99 -0.33
C GLU A 118 -34.14 -19.47 0.79
N GLU A 119 -34.17 -20.78 1.06
CA GLU A 119 -35.10 -21.38 2.00
C GLU A 119 -34.60 -21.47 3.46
N ASN A 120 -33.28 -21.50 3.68
CA ASN A 120 -32.73 -21.88 4.99
C ASN A 120 -31.68 -20.90 5.53
N GLU A 121 -32.06 -20.14 6.57
CA GLU A 121 -31.18 -19.18 7.26
C GLU A 121 -29.95 -19.83 7.90
N ILE A 122 -30.08 -21.04 8.45
CA ILE A 122 -28.96 -21.74 9.09
C ILE A 122 -27.88 -22.08 8.04
N ILE A 123 -28.30 -22.44 6.82
CA ILE A 123 -27.38 -22.68 5.69
C ILE A 123 -26.71 -21.37 5.27
N ARG A 124 -27.44 -20.25 5.22
CA ARG A 124 -26.86 -18.93 4.92
C ARG A 124 -25.77 -18.56 5.91
N ASN A 125 -26.10 -18.64 7.19
CA ASN A 125 -25.19 -18.32 8.28
C ASN A 125 -23.97 -19.25 8.24
N ALA A 126 -24.18 -20.55 8.03
CA ALA A 126 -23.10 -21.51 7.87
C ALA A 126 -22.16 -21.17 6.70
N LEU A 127 -22.67 -20.74 5.54
CA LEU A 127 -21.80 -20.32 4.42
C LEU A 127 -21.00 -19.06 4.72
N LEU A 128 -21.57 -18.13 5.49
CA LEU A 128 -20.87 -16.90 5.87
C LEU A 128 -19.80 -17.14 6.94
N THR A 129 -19.97 -18.15 7.80
CA THR A 129 -19.03 -18.45 8.90
C THR A 129 -18.04 -19.58 8.59
N ASN A 130 -18.43 -20.58 7.80
CA ASN A 130 -17.69 -21.86 7.67
C ASN A 130 -16.67 -21.88 6.52
N GLY A 131 -15.88 -20.83 6.36
CA GLY A 131 -14.73 -20.81 5.46
C GLY A 131 -15.05 -20.91 3.95
N PHE A 132 -16.32 -20.97 3.54
CA PHE A 132 -16.73 -20.94 2.13
C PHE A 132 -16.17 -19.72 1.41
N LEU A 133 -16.33 -18.53 1.99
CA LEU A 133 -15.81 -17.28 1.43
C LEU A 133 -14.29 -17.29 1.27
N GLN A 134 -13.55 -18.00 2.15
CA GLN A 134 -12.11 -18.17 2.02
C GLN A 134 -11.74 -19.06 0.82
N LYS A 135 -12.48 -20.17 0.61
CA LYS A 135 -12.30 -21.01 -0.60
C LYS A 135 -12.62 -20.25 -1.87
N VAL A 136 -13.68 -19.43 -1.87
CA VAL A 136 -14.01 -18.53 -2.98
C VAL A 136 -12.88 -17.54 -3.25
N GLN A 137 -12.35 -16.91 -2.20
CA GLN A 137 -11.24 -15.96 -2.29
C GLN A 137 -9.99 -16.59 -2.92
N GLN A 138 -9.62 -17.80 -2.48
CA GLN A 138 -8.50 -18.57 -3.06
C GLN A 138 -8.72 -18.86 -4.54
N THR A 139 -9.95 -19.26 -4.90
CA THR A 139 -10.33 -19.57 -6.29
C THR A 139 -10.21 -18.34 -7.20
N PHE A 140 -10.66 -17.18 -6.73
CA PHE A 140 -10.54 -15.92 -7.48
C PHE A 140 -9.07 -15.46 -7.58
N THR A 141 -8.29 -15.62 -6.51
CA THR A 141 -6.85 -15.27 -6.51
C THR A 141 -6.05 -16.08 -7.54
N ASN A 142 -6.34 -17.38 -7.66
CA ASN A 142 -5.67 -18.27 -8.63
C ASN A 142 -5.97 -17.90 -10.10
N LYS A 143 -7.01 -17.10 -10.35
CA LYS A 143 -7.30 -16.54 -11.68
C LYS A 143 -6.50 -15.26 -11.95
N SER A 144 -6.30 -14.43 -10.95
CA SER A 144 -5.57 -13.16 -11.05
C SER A 144 -4.07 -13.34 -11.31
N SER A 145 -3.46 -14.43 -10.81
CA SER A 145 -2.02 -14.69 -10.93
C SER A 145 -1.51 -15.08 -12.33
N SER A 146 -2.37 -15.20 -13.35
CA SER A 146 -1.95 -15.56 -14.72
C SER A 146 -1.29 -14.42 -15.52
N SER A 147 -1.14 -13.23 -14.95
CA SER A 147 -0.66 -12.04 -15.67
C SER A 147 0.85 -11.81 -15.61
N SER A 148 1.65 -12.73 -15.07
CA SER A 148 3.11 -12.56 -14.98
C SER A 148 3.85 -13.83 -15.40
N SER A 149 4.36 -13.79 -16.64
CA SER A 149 5.52 -14.50 -17.19
C SER A 149 5.74 -16.00 -16.89
N SER A 150 5.89 -16.75 -17.99
CA SER A 150 6.49 -18.10 -18.13
C SER A 150 5.57 -19.32 -17.90
N SER A 151 5.21 -19.94 -19.04
CA SER A 151 5.20 -21.39 -19.27
C SER A 151 4.62 -22.36 -18.23
N GLN A 152 3.46 -22.10 -17.63
CA GLN A 152 2.61 -23.16 -17.06
C GLN A 152 1.12 -22.83 -17.27
N THR A 153 0.47 -23.52 -18.21
CA THR A 153 -0.92 -23.27 -18.65
C THR A 153 -1.99 -24.05 -17.89
N SER A 154 -1.75 -24.58 -16.68
CA SER A 154 -2.63 -25.63 -16.14
C SER A 154 -3.53 -25.29 -14.95
N ASN A 155 -3.44 -24.12 -14.30
CA ASN A 155 -4.07 -23.93 -12.97
C ASN A 155 -5.13 -22.81 -12.88
N ALA A 156 -5.54 -22.21 -14.00
CA ALA A 156 -6.60 -21.20 -13.97
C ALA A 156 -7.95 -21.84 -13.62
N SER A 157 -8.61 -21.32 -12.59
CA SER A 157 -9.94 -21.82 -12.20
C SER A 157 -10.94 -21.64 -13.36
N PRO A 158 -11.74 -22.67 -13.70
CA PRO A 158 -12.64 -22.60 -14.84
C PRO A 158 -13.68 -21.48 -14.71
N ASN A 159 -14.05 -20.87 -15.85
CA ASN A 159 -15.03 -19.78 -15.84
C ASN A 159 -16.42 -20.22 -15.37
N TYR A 160 -16.82 -21.48 -15.61
CA TYR A 160 -18.08 -22.01 -15.12
C TYR A 160 -18.13 -22.01 -13.58
N LEU A 161 -17.03 -22.39 -12.93
CA LEU A 161 -16.91 -22.44 -11.47
C LEU A 161 -17.01 -21.04 -10.89
N ILE A 162 -16.25 -20.09 -11.45
CA ILE A 162 -16.28 -18.69 -10.99
C ILE A 162 -17.66 -18.07 -11.19
N SER A 163 -18.31 -18.36 -12.33
CA SER A 163 -19.67 -17.90 -12.58
C SER A 163 -20.65 -18.44 -11.54
N GLY A 164 -20.59 -19.75 -11.21
CA GLY A 164 -21.45 -20.36 -10.19
C GLY A 164 -21.19 -19.82 -8.79
N LEU A 165 -19.93 -19.61 -8.41
CA LEU A 165 -19.60 -18.97 -7.13
C LEU A 165 -20.13 -17.54 -7.03
N LEU A 166 -20.07 -16.77 -8.12
CA LEU A 166 -20.66 -15.42 -8.15
C LEU A 166 -22.19 -15.43 -8.04
N ASP A 167 -22.87 -16.45 -8.59
CA ASP A 167 -24.32 -16.61 -8.42
C ASP A 167 -24.69 -16.92 -6.97
N ILE A 168 -23.94 -17.80 -6.32
CA ILE A 168 -24.09 -18.10 -4.89
C ILE A 168 -23.90 -16.83 -4.03
N ILE A 169 -22.86 -16.04 -4.31
CA ILE A 169 -22.61 -14.77 -3.60
C ILE A 169 -23.75 -13.77 -3.83
N LEU A 170 -24.24 -13.64 -5.06
CA LEU A 170 -25.39 -12.79 -5.37
C LEU A 170 -26.64 -13.22 -4.59
N LYS A 171 -26.88 -14.53 -4.48
CA LYS A 171 -27.99 -15.06 -3.70
C LYS A 171 -27.82 -14.80 -2.20
N LEU A 172 -26.61 -14.96 -1.66
CA LEU A 172 -26.30 -14.61 -0.26
C LEU A 172 -26.56 -13.11 -0.01
N LEU A 173 -26.11 -12.22 -0.90
CA LEU A 173 -26.35 -10.78 -0.78
C LEU A 173 -27.83 -10.40 -0.79
N ALA A 174 -28.67 -11.18 -1.47
CA ALA A 174 -30.11 -10.92 -1.55
C ALA A 174 -30.89 -11.42 -0.33
N THR A 175 -30.32 -12.32 0.48
CA THR A 175 -31.07 -13.10 1.47
C THR A 175 -30.45 -13.11 2.87
N ALA A 176 -29.18 -12.77 3.03
CA ALA A 176 -28.51 -12.74 4.32
C ALA A 176 -28.58 -11.36 4.98
N ASP A 177 -28.72 -11.33 6.30
CA ASP A 177 -28.77 -10.10 7.09
C ASP A 177 -27.37 -9.53 7.35
N ASP A 178 -26.39 -10.39 7.66
CA ASP A 178 -25.00 -9.99 7.85
C ASP A 178 -24.19 -10.17 6.56
N LEU A 179 -23.94 -9.06 5.89
CA LEU A 179 -23.17 -9.03 4.65
C LEU A 179 -21.68 -8.70 4.87
N GLN A 180 -21.27 -8.37 6.11
CA GLN A 180 -19.87 -8.01 6.42
C GLN A 180 -18.86 -9.09 6.01
N PRO A 181 -19.12 -10.40 6.19
CA PRO A 181 -18.17 -11.44 5.80
C PRO A 181 -17.82 -11.40 4.30
N ILE A 182 -18.74 -10.95 3.44
CA ILE A 182 -18.55 -10.89 1.98
C ILE A 182 -17.54 -9.79 1.58
N SER A 183 -17.30 -8.80 2.44
CA SER A 183 -16.37 -7.69 2.20
C SER A 183 -14.94 -8.13 1.86
N ILE A 184 -14.53 -9.31 2.34
CA ILE A 184 -13.23 -9.93 2.05
C ILE A 184 -12.99 -10.14 0.55
N LEU A 185 -14.06 -10.25 -0.24
CA LEU A 185 -14.00 -10.47 -1.69
C LEU A 185 -13.90 -9.16 -2.49
N ILE A 186 -14.12 -7.98 -1.89
CA ILE A 186 -14.16 -6.70 -2.61
C ILE A 186 -12.88 -6.42 -3.43
N PRO A 187 -11.65 -6.63 -2.91
CA PRO A 187 -10.44 -6.40 -3.69
C PRO A 187 -10.40 -7.24 -4.97
N LEU A 188 -10.80 -8.51 -4.89
CA LEU A 188 -10.80 -9.45 -6.02
C LEU A 188 -11.93 -9.14 -7.01
N LEU A 189 -13.10 -8.74 -6.52
CA LEU A 189 -14.22 -8.31 -7.36
C LEU A 189 -13.86 -7.05 -8.18
N ASN A 190 -13.10 -6.12 -7.60
CA ASN A 190 -12.60 -4.93 -8.31
C ASN A 190 -11.60 -5.28 -9.41
N GLU A 191 -10.77 -6.29 -9.20
CA GLU A 191 -9.88 -6.79 -10.24
C GLU A 191 -10.68 -7.46 -11.38
N MET A 192 -11.61 -8.35 -11.04
CA MET A 192 -12.46 -9.06 -12.01
C MET A 192 -13.37 -8.13 -12.82
N LYS A 193 -13.79 -6.99 -12.24
CA LYS A 193 -14.50 -5.91 -12.96
C LYS A 193 -13.71 -5.42 -14.18
N SER A 194 -12.38 -5.37 -14.08
CA SER A 194 -11.50 -4.81 -15.11
C SER A 194 -10.98 -5.89 -16.07
N SER A 195 -10.64 -7.08 -15.57
CA SER A 195 -9.93 -8.13 -16.34
C SER A 195 -10.74 -9.37 -16.72
N GLY A 196 -11.97 -9.55 -16.20
CA GLY A 196 -12.78 -10.77 -16.43
C GLY A 196 -13.50 -10.92 -17.78
N GLU A 197 -14.10 -12.10 -17.99
CA GLU A 197 -15.06 -12.40 -19.07
C GLU A 197 -16.34 -11.55 -18.92
N LYS A 198 -17.06 -11.25 -20.01
CA LYS A 198 -18.25 -10.35 -20.01
C LYS A 198 -19.29 -10.71 -18.92
N ASN A 199 -19.57 -12.00 -18.73
CA ASN A 199 -20.53 -12.46 -17.71
C ASN A 199 -19.99 -12.24 -16.28
N ILE A 200 -18.74 -12.66 -16.04
CA ILE A 200 -18.04 -12.49 -14.76
C ILE A 200 -17.92 -11.01 -14.38
N LYS A 201 -17.61 -10.14 -15.36
CA LYS A 201 -17.58 -8.67 -15.19
C LYS A 201 -18.93 -8.13 -14.73
N LYS A 202 -20.00 -8.50 -15.43
CA LYS A 202 -21.37 -8.05 -15.08
C LYS A 202 -21.76 -8.49 -13.67
N LYS A 203 -21.53 -9.76 -13.32
CA LYS A 203 -21.83 -10.28 -11.98
C LYS A 203 -20.97 -9.61 -10.90
N SER A 204 -19.67 -9.45 -11.14
CA SER A 204 -18.77 -8.76 -10.20
C SER A 204 -19.18 -7.30 -9.97
N MET A 205 -19.55 -6.57 -11.04
CA MET A 205 -20.09 -5.22 -10.94
C MET A 205 -21.38 -5.20 -10.12
N ASN A 206 -22.31 -6.13 -10.37
CA ASN A 206 -23.56 -6.20 -9.62
C ASN A 206 -23.32 -6.44 -8.12
N ILE A 207 -22.46 -7.39 -7.76
CA ILE A 207 -22.08 -7.69 -6.37
C ILE A 207 -21.49 -6.44 -5.70
N LEU A 208 -20.54 -5.77 -6.36
CA LEU A 208 -19.94 -4.54 -5.85
C LEU A 208 -20.98 -3.44 -5.63
N SER A 209 -21.90 -3.23 -6.59
CA SER A 209 -22.97 -2.24 -6.45
C SER A 209 -23.87 -2.53 -5.26
N ILE A 210 -24.22 -3.80 -5.02
CA ILE A 210 -25.05 -4.19 -3.87
C ILE A 210 -24.28 -3.95 -2.56
N LEU A 211 -23.02 -4.36 -2.47
CA LEU A 211 -22.18 -4.14 -1.29
C LEU A 211 -22.04 -2.65 -0.95
N ILE A 212 -21.78 -1.81 -1.95
CA ILE A 212 -21.69 -0.35 -1.79
C ILE A 212 -23.02 0.23 -1.30
N THR A 213 -24.14 -0.20 -1.87
CA THR A 213 -25.49 0.25 -1.47
C THR A 213 -25.79 -0.12 -0.01
N ASN A 214 -25.28 -1.27 0.45
CA ASN A 214 -25.41 -1.73 1.83
C ASN A 214 -24.36 -1.12 2.79
N GLY A 215 -23.59 -0.12 2.35
CA GLY A 215 -22.58 0.55 3.17
C GLY A 215 -21.31 -0.28 3.42
N ILE A 216 -21.15 -1.40 2.72
CA ILE A 216 -19.98 -2.28 2.82
C ILE A 216 -18.99 -1.86 1.75
N ASN A 217 -18.32 -0.75 2.01
CA ASN A 217 -17.25 -0.26 1.15
C ASN A 217 -15.93 -0.91 1.56
N SER A 218 -15.06 -1.15 0.57
CA SER A 218 -13.65 -1.37 0.88
C SER A 218 -13.14 -0.16 1.65
N PRO A 219 -12.35 -0.33 2.73
CA PRO A 219 -11.67 0.79 3.39
C PRO A 219 -10.73 1.57 2.44
N SER A 220 -10.55 1.09 1.21
CA SER A 220 -9.67 1.67 0.21
C SER A 220 -10.26 2.86 -0.56
N SER A 221 -11.59 3.01 -0.71
CA SER A 221 -12.11 4.04 -1.64
C SER A 221 -12.12 5.47 -1.06
N GLU A 222 -12.36 5.65 0.24
CA GLU A 222 -12.26 6.98 0.87
C GLU A 222 -10.81 7.33 1.20
N ALA A 223 -10.03 6.35 1.67
CA ALA A 223 -8.62 6.53 1.99
C ALA A 223 -7.74 6.82 0.76
N SER A 224 -8.12 6.37 -0.44
CA SER A 224 -7.35 6.65 -1.66
C SER A 224 -7.44 8.12 -2.06
N ASN A 225 -8.64 8.69 -2.12
CA ASN A 225 -8.83 10.10 -2.50
C ASN A 225 -8.23 11.06 -1.47
N GLU A 226 -8.32 10.71 -0.18
CA GLU A 226 -7.74 11.52 0.89
C GLU A 226 -6.21 11.47 0.90
N LYS A 227 -5.61 10.30 0.62
CA LYS A 227 -4.16 10.17 0.44
C LYS A 227 -3.68 10.89 -0.82
N GLU A 228 -4.40 10.80 -1.93
CA GLU A 228 -4.08 11.51 -3.18
C GLU A 228 -4.12 13.03 -2.99
N SER A 229 -5.15 13.54 -2.30
CA SER A 229 -5.27 14.96 -1.96
C SER A 229 -4.16 15.43 -1.02
N LYS A 230 -3.79 14.60 -0.04
CA LYS A 230 -2.69 14.90 0.88
C LYS A 230 -1.32 14.87 0.20
N ILE A 231 -1.12 13.97 -0.77
CA ILE A 231 0.08 13.94 -1.62
C ILE A 231 0.14 15.22 -2.45
N GLN A 232 -0.94 15.62 -3.13
CA GLN A 232 -0.97 16.87 -3.89
C GLN A 232 -0.68 18.10 -3.03
N GLN A 233 -1.25 18.18 -1.83
CA GLN A 233 -0.96 19.28 -0.90
C GLN A 233 0.50 19.31 -0.43
N LEU A 234 1.09 18.14 -0.18
CA LEU A 234 2.50 18.04 0.22
C LEU A 234 3.44 18.37 -0.95
N GLU A 235 3.11 17.96 -2.17
CA GLU A 235 3.86 18.30 -3.37
C GLU A 235 3.81 19.81 -3.66
N GLU A 236 2.63 20.42 -3.57
CA GLU A 236 2.46 21.88 -3.71
C GLU A 236 3.25 22.63 -2.62
N SER A 237 3.18 22.17 -1.37
CA SER A 237 3.92 22.77 -0.25
C SER A 237 5.43 22.65 -0.42
N ASN A 238 5.93 21.50 -0.86
CA ASN A 238 7.35 21.31 -1.15
C ASN A 238 7.81 22.19 -2.31
N ARG A 239 7.01 22.27 -3.38
CA ARG A 239 7.30 23.15 -4.52
C ARG A 239 7.39 24.62 -4.09
N GLN A 240 6.51 25.08 -3.21
CA GLN A 240 6.57 26.44 -2.65
C GLN A 240 7.81 26.65 -1.77
N LYS A 241 8.17 25.68 -0.93
CA LYS A 241 9.39 25.75 -0.10
C LYS A 241 10.66 25.77 -0.94
N ASP A 242 10.73 24.97 -2.00
CA ASP A 242 11.87 24.94 -2.92
C ASP A 242 12.03 26.28 -3.65
N GLU A 243 10.92 26.90 -4.03
CA GLU A 243 10.93 28.24 -4.63
C GLU A 243 11.42 29.31 -3.62
N GLN A 244 10.94 29.27 -2.37
CA GLN A 244 11.43 30.16 -1.31
C GLN A 244 12.93 29.95 -1.03
N LEU A 245 13.40 28.71 -1.03
CA LEU A 245 14.81 28.37 -0.88
C LEU A 245 15.66 28.98 -2.02
N ARG A 246 15.20 28.87 -3.26
CA ARG A 246 15.87 29.49 -4.42
C ARG A 246 15.96 31.01 -4.27
N GLN A 247 14.88 31.67 -3.88
CA GLN A 247 14.85 33.13 -3.67
C GLN A 247 15.76 33.57 -2.52
N ASN A 248 15.80 32.79 -1.44
CA ASN A 248 16.68 33.06 -0.30
C ASN A 248 18.16 32.90 -0.68
N VAL A 249 18.52 31.88 -1.44
CA VAL A 249 19.90 31.69 -1.92
C VAL A 249 20.36 32.86 -2.79
N GLU A 250 19.51 33.34 -3.70
CA GLU A 250 19.83 34.50 -4.53
C GLU A 250 19.94 35.80 -3.69
N SER A 251 19.07 35.94 -2.68
CA SER A 251 19.14 37.09 -1.75
C SER A 251 20.42 37.09 -0.92
N ILE A 252 20.89 35.92 -0.47
CA ILE A 252 22.17 35.78 0.23
C ILE A 252 23.33 36.16 -0.69
N ARG A 253 23.35 35.61 -1.90
CA ARG A 253 24.41 35.90 -2.87
C ARG A 253 24.51 37.40 -3.18
N THR A 254 23.38 38.07 -3.40
CA THR A 254 23.37 39.52 -3.65
C THR A 254 23.82 40.33 -2.42
N ALA A 255 23.49 39.87 -1.20
CA ALA A 255 23.96 40.49 0.03
C ALA A 255 25.48 40.33 0.22
N GLU A 256 26.03 39.16 -0.10
CA GLU A 256 27.47 38.89 -0.06
C GLU A 256 28.24 39.76 -1.08
N GLU A 257 27.75 39.87 -2.32
CA GLU A 257 28.34 40.76 -3.33
C GLU A 257 28.35 42.22 -2.86
N ARG A 258 27.25 42.69 -2.24
CA ARG A 258 27.19 44.05 -1.65
C ARG A 258 28.16 44.22 -0.48
N ALA A 259 28.27 43.22 0.40
CA ALA A 259 29.20 43.27 1.52
C ALA A 259 30.65 43.36 1.05
N TYR A 260 31.01 42.58 0.02
CA TYR A 260 32.34 42.63 -0.59
C TYR A 260 32.66 44.01 -1.17
N VAL A 261 31.73 44.61 -1.92
CA VAL A 261 31.90 45.96 -2.47
C VAL A 261 32.03 47.01 -1.37
N ASN A 262 31.23 46.90 -0.30
CA ASN A 262 31.28 47.84 0.81
C ASN A 262 32.61 47.77 1.57
N GLU A 263 33.16 46.56 1.77
CA GLU A 263 34.48 46.39 2.39
C GLU A 263 35.59 47.00 1.52
N GLN A 264 35.52 46.82 0.20
CA GLN A 264 36.47 47.46 -0.73
C GLN A 264 36.40 48.99 -0.68
N LEU A 265 35.20 49.57 -0.62
CA LEU A 265 35.03 51.02 -0.46
C LEU A 265 35.59 51.53 0.86
N LYS A 266 35.43 50.77 1.95
CA LYS A 266 35.97 51.10 3.27
C LYS A 266 37.50 51.09 3.26
N ILE A 267 38.12 50.08 2.64
CA ILE A 267 39.58 50.02 2.48
C ILE A 267 40.09 51.23 1.69
N GLN A 268 39.45 51.57 0.57
CA GLN A 268 39.83 52.76 -0.22
C GLN A 268 39.69 54.06 0.59
N ALA A 269 38.63 54.20 1.38
CA ALA A 269 38.44 55.37 2.23
C ALA A 269 39.53 55.48 3.31
N GLU A 270 39.92 54.34 3.91
CA GLU A 270 40.99 54.31 4.92
C GLU A 270 42.36 54.66 4.31
N GLU A 271 42.67 54.15 3.11
CA GLU A 271 43.89 54.52 2.38
C GLU A 271 43.94 56.02 2.04
N GLN A 272 42.83 56.60 1.58
CA GLN A 272 42.74 58.04 1.33
C GLN A 272 42.96 58.85 2.62
N PHE A 273 42.45 58.38 3.74
CA PHE A 273 42.64 59.03 5.03
C PHE A 273 44.11 58.98 5.47
N ARG A 274 44.77 57.83 5.30
CA ARG A 274 46.21 57.67 5.58
C ARG A 274 47.06 58.60 4.72
N GLN A 275 46.77 58.69 3.42
CA GLN A 275 47.47 59.60 2.52
C GLN A 275 47.31 61.07 2.94
N LYS A 276 46.10 61.48 3.36
CA LYS A 276 45.89 62.84 3.89
C LYS A 276 46.65 63.10 5.19
N ASP A 277 46.69 62.13 6.11
CA ASP A 277 47.45 62.29 7.36
C ASP A 277 48.95 62.43 7.08
N GLU A 278 49.48 61.65 6.14
CA GLU A 278 50.88 61.71 5.71
C GLU A 278 51.20 63.05 5.03
N GLN A 279 50.33 63.54 4.15
CA GLN A 279 50.47 64.88 3.55
C GLN A 279 50.45 65.99 4.62
N LEU A 280 49.57 65.88 5.61
CA LEU A 280 49.48 66.85 6.69
C LEU A 280 50.78 66.89 7.52
N ARG A 281 51.36 65.72 7.83
CA ARG A 281 52.66 65.65 8.53
C ARG A 281 53.78 66.26 7.70
N ALA A 282 53.88 65.93 6.41
CA ALA A 282 54.87 66.50 5.51
C ALA A 282 54.74 68.03 5.42
N GLN A 283 53.50 68.54 5.35
CA GLN A 283 53.24 69.98 5.35
C GLN A 283 53.67 70.65 6.66
N GLN A 284 53.37 70.03 7.81
CA GLN A 284 53.81 70.54 9.11
C GLN A 284 55.34 70.55 9.25
N GLU A 285 56.03 69.52 8.77
CA GLU A 285 57.50 69.47 8.75
C GLU A 285 58.07 70.57 7.86
N GLN A 286 57.47 70.81 6.68
CA GLN A 286 57.87 71.89 5.80
C GLN A 286 57.68 73.27 6.45
N THR A 287 56.56 73.48 7.16
CA THR A 287 56.33 74.71 7.93
C THR A 287 57.40 74.90 9.01
N ARG A 288 57.70 73.86 9.80
CA ARG A 288 58.76 73.92 10.83
C ARG A 288 60.12 74.24 10.23
N ALA A 289 60.48 73.60 9.13
CA ALA A 289 61.75 73.86 8.44
C ALA A 289 61.82 75.28 7.87
N SER A 290 60.69 75.81 7.36
CA SER A 290 60.60 77.20 6.90
C SER A 290 60.78 78.19 8.05
N ASP A 291 60.13 77.95 9.19
CA ASP A 291 60.25 78.78 10.39
C ASP A 291 61.68 78.77 10.95
N GLU A 292 62.33 77.60 10.97
CA GLU A 292 63.72 77.47 11.40
C GLU A 292 64.68 78.22 10.46
N ARG A 293 64.48 78.13 9.14
CA ARG A 293 65.22 78.92 8.16
C ARG A 293 65.02 80.42 8.35
N ALA A 294 63.80 80.86 8.64
CA ALA A 294 63.51 82.27 8.90
C ALA A 294 64.27 82.79 10.13
N ARG A 295 64.28 82.01 11.23
CA ARG A 295 65.07 82.32 12.44
C ARG A 295 66.57 82.41 12.17
N LEU A 296 67.12 81.45 11.42
CA LEU A 296 68.54 81.47 11.05
C LEU A 296 68.89 82.68 10.16
N SER A 297 68.01 83.03 9.22
CA SER A 297 68.17 84.21 8.38
C SER A 297 68.13 85.51 9.19
N GLU A 298 67.22 85.62 10.16
CA GLU A 298 67.15 86.76 11.08
C GLU A 298 68.40 86.88 11.95
N GLN A 299 68.90 85.75 12.48
CA GLN A 299 70.14 85.71 13.24
C GLN A 299 71.35 86.17 12.40
N GLN A 300 71.45 85.71 11.15
CA GLN A 300 72.50 86.17 10.22
C GLN A 300 72.40 87.68 9.97
N LYS A 301 71.18 88.20 9.77
CA LYS A 301 70.97 89.65 9.58
C LYS A 301 71.44 90.46 10.78
N LEU A 302 71.16 90.00 12.00
CA LEU A 302 71.64 90.63 13.24
C LEU A 302 73.17 90.61 13.34
N GLN A 303 73.81 89.47 13.04
CA GLN A 303 75.28 89.38 13.04
C GLN A 303 75.92 90.34 12.02
N VAL A 304 75.37 90.43 10.82
CA VAL A 304 75.86 91.36 9.78
C VAL A 304 75.68 92.82 10.23
N GLN A 305 74.53 93.15 10.84
CA GLN A 305 74.28 94.48 11.37
C GLN A 305 75.25 94.85 12.50
N GLU A 306 75.59 93.89 13.37
CA GLU A 306 76.56 94.08 14.43
C GLU A 306 77.98 94.31 13.87
N GLN A 307 78.40 93.52 12.88
CA GLN A 307 79.68 93.74 12.18
C GLN A 307 79.76 95.08 11.44
N LEU A 308 78.63 95.57 10.89
CA LEU A 308 78.56 96.91 10.31
C LEU A 308 78.76 97.98 11.37
N ARG A 309 78.08 97.87 12.53
CA ARG A 309 78.26 98.81 13.65
C ARG A 309 79.70 98.85 14.17
N THR A 310 80.36 97.70 14.29
CA THR A 310 81.77 97.68 14.72
C THR A 310 82.68 98.33 13.68
N LYS A 311 82.50 98.02 12.39
CA LYS A 311 83.24 98.68 11.31
C LYS A 311 83.00 100.19 11.25
N ASP A 312 81.77 100.64 11.47
CA ASP A 312 81.45 102.07 11.51
C ASP A 312 82.12 102.75 12.71
N ALA A 313 82.15 102.09 13.88
CA ALA A 313 82.87 102.59 15.04
C ALA A 313 84.40 102.67 14.81
N ASP A 314 84.97 101.66 14.17
CA ASP A 314 86.40 101.64 13.79
C ASP A 314 86.72 102.73 12.75
N ASN A 315 85.86 102.90 11.74
CA ASN A 315 85.98 103.99 10.77
C ASN A 315 85.91 105.37 11.46
N GLN A 316 85.00 105.57 12.41
CA GLN A 316 84.94 106.82 13.18
C GLN A 316 86.21 107.05 14.02
N ARG A 317 86.77 106.00 14.63
CA ARG A 317 88.05 106.09 15.35
C ARG A 317 89.19 106.50 14.42
N LEU A 318 89.34 105.83 13.28
CA LEU A 318 90.33 106.16 12.26
C LEU A 318 90.16 107.59 11.73
N GLN A 319 88.92 108.03 11.52
CA GLN A 319 88.64 109.40 11.08
C GLN A 319 89.06 110.44 12.12
N ASN A 320 88.80 110.17 13.40
CA ASN A 320 89.24 111.04 14.50
C ASN A 320 90.77 111.08 14.61
N GLU A 321 91.45 109.96 14.41
CA GLU A 321 92.91 109.87 14.42
C GLU A 321 93.53 110.63 13.24
N ILE A 322 92.96 110.49 12.04
CA ILE A 322 93.34 111.29 10.85
C ILE A 322 93.17 112.78 11.11
N ASN A 323 92.08 113.19 11.77
CA ASN A 323 91.84 114.59 12.10
C ASN A 323 92.80 115.15 13.18
N GLN A 324 93.37 114.30 14.05
CA GLN A 324 94.38 114.71 15.03
C GLN A 324 95.80 114.83 14.43
N LEU A 325 96.03 114.22 13.27
CA LEU A 325 97.33 114.24 12.55
C LEU A 325 97.43 115.37 11.49
N ARG A 326 96.38 116.18 11.32
CA ARG A 326 96.37 117.39 10.48
C ARG A 326 96.44 118.65 11.32
#